data_AF-A0A6I1NS75-F1
#
_entry.id   AF-A0A6I1NS75-F1
#
_cell.length_a   1.000
_cell.length_b   1.000
_cell.length_c   1.000
_cell.angle_alpha   90.00
_cell.angle_beta   90.00
_cell.angle_gamma   90.00
#
_symmetry.space_group_name_H-M   'P 1'
#
loop_
_entity.id
_entity.type
_entity.pdbx_description
1 polymer ?
#
loop_
_entity_poly.entity_id
_entity_poly.type
_entity_poly.pdbx_seq_one_letter_code
_entity_poly.pdbx_strand_id
1 'polypeptide(L)'
;AQNTTPEQMKMFLTRIGFGSRAVITGDVTQIDLARPQKSGLVEVERILDHVRGIHFHPFNSTDVVRHPLVQKIVAAYDHYQSKQDEKS
;
A
#
# COMPACT_ATOMS: atom_id res chain seq x y z
N ALA A 1 6.73 0.91 -0.21
CA ALA A 1 6.85 2.15 0.60
C ALA A 1 5.86 2.20 1.77
N GLN A 2 5.17 1.09 2.08
CA GLN A 2 4.25 0.96 3.20
C GLN A 2 4.90 1.28 4.57
N ASN A 3 6.21 1.04 4.71
CA ASN A 3 6.95 1.24 5.97
C ASN A 3 7.81 2.52 5.97
N THR A 4 7.43 3.54 5.19
CA THR A 4 8.12 4.84 5.22
C THR A 4 7.42 5.81 6.15
N THR A 5 8.18 6.65 6.86
CA THR A 5 7.65 7.84 7.54
C THR A 5 7.44 9.00 6.56
N PRO A 6 6.69 10.05 6.92
CA PRO A 6 6.51 11.24 6.09
C PRO A 6 7.84 11.92 5.76
N GLU A 7 8.78 11.97 6.70
CA GLU A 7 10.11 12.56 6.51
C GLU A 7 10.94 11.75 5.52
N GLN A 8 10.89 10.43 5.60
CA GLN A 8 11.57 9.54 4.66
C GLN A 8 10.97 9.65 3.25
N MET A 9 9.65 9.71 3.14
CA MET A 9 8.95 9.93 1.86
C MET A 9 9.35 11.28 1.25
N LYS A 10 9.32 12.36 2.05
CA LYS A 10 9.77 13.69 1.61
C LYS A 10 11.23 13.68 1.16
N MET A 11 12.10 13.04 1.93
CA MET A 11 13.52 12.90 1.61
C MET A 11 13.75 12.19 0.26
N PHE A 12 12.93 11.19 -0.06
CA PHE A 12 13.00 10.51 -1.36
C PHE A 12 12.51 11.42 -2.49
N LEU A 13 11.32 12.01 -2.35
CA LEU A 13 10.68 12.79 -3.41
C LEU A 13 11.51 14.01 -3.83
N THR A 14 12.21 14.65 -2.90
CA THR A 14 13.07 15.82 -3.19
C THR A 14 14.37 15.46 -3.90
N ARG A 15 14.67 14.18 -4.10
CA ARG A 15 15.86 13.70 -4.84
C ARG A 15 15.58 13.37 -6.31
N ILE A 16 14.34 13.51 -6.77
CA ILE A 16 13.98 13.27 -8.17
C ILE A 16 14.60 14.35 -9.05
N GLY A 17 15.51 13.95 -9.94
CA GLY A 17 16.25 14.85 -10.83
C GLY A 17 15.58 15.09 -12.18
N PHE A 18 16.15 15.99 -12.97
CA PHE A 18 15.66 16.29 -14.33
C PHE A 18 15.72 15.05 -15.24
N GLY A 19 14.70 14.89 -16.07
CA GLY A 19 14.59 13.77 -17.02
C GLY A 19 14.33 12.40 -16.36
N SER A 20 14.18 12.34 -15.04
CA SER A 20 13.90 11.10 -14.32
C SER A 20 12.41 10.85 -14.13
N ARG A 21 12.06 9.60 -13.86
CA ARG A 21 10.72 9.17 -13.43
C ARG A 21 10.89 8.26 -12.21
N ALA A 22 10.00 8.38 -11.24
CA ALA A 22 9.96 7.51 -10.08
C ALA A 22 8.58 6.85 -9.99
N VAL A 23 8.56 5.60 -9.54
CA VAL A 23 7.35 4.86 -9.19
C VAL A 23 7.48 4.41 -7.76
N ILE A 24 6.49 4.75 -6.94
CA ILE A 24 6.43 4.37 -5.53
C ILE A 24 5.26 3.41 -5.39
N THR A 25 5.54 2.19 -4.92
CA THR A 25 4.52 1.17 -4.68
C THR A 25 4.39 0.90 -3.19
N GLY A 26 3.23 0.42 -2.75
CA GLY A 26 3.02 -0.03 -1.38
C GLY A 26 1.58 -0.44 -1.14
N ASP A 27 1.37 -1.23 -0.08
CA ASP A 27 0.04 -1.64 0.38
C ASP A 27 -0.27 -0.91 1.68
N VAL A 28 -1.31 -0.08 1.66
CA VAL A 28 -1.74 0.73 2.81
C VAL A 28 -2.31 -0.13 3.95
N THR A 29 -2.68 -1.38 3.70
CA THR A 29 -3.16 -2.32 4.73
C THR A 29 -2.04 -3.04 5.46
N GLN A 30 -0.81 -2.97 4.94
CA GLN A 30 0.38 -3.67 5.48
C GLN A 30 1.42 -2.70 6.04
N ILE A 31 0.97 -1.59 6.62
CA ILE A 31 1.85 -0.61 7.26
C ILE A 31 2.40 -1.20 8.55
N ASP A 32 3.72 -1.39 8.60
CA ASP A 32 4.44 -1.85 9.78
C ASP A 32 5.55 -0.85 10.13
N LEU A 33 5.27 -0.01 11.14
CA LEU A 33 6.15 1.05 11.59
C LEU A 33 6.49 0.83 13.06
N ALA A 34 7.78 0.95 13.41
CA ALA A 34 8.33 0.58 14.72
C ALA A 34 7.77 1.36 15.93
N ARG A 35 6.87 2.34 15.71
CA ARG A 35 6.15 3.14 16.71
C ARG A 35 4.84 3.65 16.09
N PRO A 36 3.82 4.04 16.89
CA PRO A 36 2.63 4.72 16.37
C PRO A 36 3.04 6.08 15.79
N GLN A 37 3.30 6.09 14.49
CA GLN A 37 3.63 7.27 13.70
C GLN A 37 2.81 7.23 12.42
N LYS A 38 2.62 8.40 11.79
CA LYS A 38 1.92 8.47 10.52
C LYS A 38 2.69 7.70 9.45
N SER A 39 1.96 7.08 8.52
CA SER A 39 2.56 6.48 7.33
C SER A 39 2.83 7.56 6.29
N GLY A 40 4.06 7.61 5.79
CA GLY A 40 4.44 8.43 4.66
C GLY A 40 3.68 8.06 3.38
N LEU A 41 3.31 6.79 3.19
CA LEU A 41 2.53 6.33 2.03
C LEU A 41 1.09 6.87 2.05
N VAL A 42 0.46 6.91 3.22
CA VAL A 42 -0.91 7.42 3.35
C VAL A 42 -0.95 8.94 3.34
N GLU A 43 0.03 9.58 3.98
CA GLU A 43 0.05 11.04 4.09
C GLU A 43 0.43 11.72 2.77
N VAL A 44 1.32 11.11 1.97
CA VAL A 44 1.75 11.68 0.69
C VAL A 44 0.61 11.79 -0.33
N GLU A 45 -0.33 10.83 -0.34
CA GLU A 45 -1.49 10.87 -1.21
C GLU A 45 -2.33 12.12 -0.96
N ARG A 46 -2.56 12.46 0.30
CA ARG A 46 -3.31 13.68 0.70
C ARG A 46 -2.54 14.96 0.44
N ILE A 47 -1.22 14.94 0.62
CA ILE A 47 -0.38 16.14 0.47
C ILE A 47 -0.17 16.49 -1.01
N LEU A 48 -0.07 15.50 -1.89
CA LEU A 48 0.34 15.69 -3.28
C LEU A 48 -0.77 15.46 -4.32
N ASP A 49 -2.02 15.27 -3.90
CA ASP A 49 -3.17 15.04 -4.80
C ASP A 49 -3.34 16.11 -5.91
N HIS A 50 -2.96 17.36 -5.61
CA HIS A 50 -3.09 18.52 -6.47
C HIS A 50 -1.80 18.88 -7.22
N VAL A 51 -0.72 18.11 -7.01
CA VAL A 51 0.58 18.40 -7.62
C VAL A 51 0.62 17.86 -9.05
N ARG A 52 0.68 18.79 -10.02
CA ARG A 52 0.80 18.42 -11.45
C ARG A 52 2.03 17.56 -11.69
N GLY A 53 1.85 16.47 -12.45
CA GLY A 53 2.91 15.52 -12.79
C GLY A 53 3.03 14.35 -11.82
N ILE A 54 2.22 14.30 -10.76
CA ILE A 54 2.08 13.15 -9.87
C ILE A 54 0.71 12.51 -10.12
N HIS A 55 0.67 11.18 -10.14
CA HIS A 55 -0.56 10.41 -10.30
C HIS A 55 -0.59 9.27 -9.30
N PHE A 56 -1.72 9.12 -8.61
CA PHE A 56 -1.98 8.02 -7.68
C PHE A 56 -2.87 6.99 -8.38
N HIS A 57 -2.42 5.74 -8.41
CA HIS A 57 -3.16 4.64 -9.02
C HIS A 57 -3.46 3.57 -7.96
N PRO A 58 -4.67 3.56 -7.38
CA PRO A 58 -5.06 2.52 -6.43
C PRO A 58 -5.36 1.23 -7.20
N PHE A 59 -4.71 0.14 -6.78
CA PHE A 59 -5.08 -1.20 -7.21
C PHE A 59 -6.13 -1.77 -6.26
N ASN A 60 -7.03 -2.57 -6.79
CA ASN A 60 -8.02 -3.32 -6.03
C ASN A 60 -7.79 -4.83 -6.21
N SER A 61 -8.59 -5.65 -5.53
CA SER A 61 -8.45 -7.11 -5.57
C SER A 61 -8.64 -7.72 -6.97
N THR A 62 -9.39 -7.06 -7.86
CA THR A 62 -9.61 -7.53 -9.24
C THR A 62 -8.38 -7.33 -10.13
N ASP A 63 -7.48 -6.43 -9.76
CA ASP A 63 -6.21 -6.21 -10.46
C ASP A 63 -5.16 -7.28 -10.12
N VAL A 64 -5.43 -8.14 -9.12
CA VAL A 64 -4.49 -9.15 -8.63
C VAL A 64 -4.73 -10.49 -9.31
N VAL A 65 -3.89 -10.82 -10.28
CA VAL A 65 -3.85 -12.15 -10.88
C VAL A 65 -3.10 -13.09 -9.94
N ARG A 66 -3.79 -14.10 -9.41
CA ARG A 66 -3.22 -15.14 -8.55
C ARG A 66 -3.29 -16.49 -9.26
N HIS A 67 -2.30 -17.34 -8.99
CA HIS A 67 -2.35 -18.73 -9.43
C HIS A 67 -3.60 -19.42 -8.87
N PRO A 68 -4.33 -20.26 -9.63
CA PRO A 68 -5.59 -20.88 -9.17
C PRO A 68 -5.45 -21.64 -7.84
N LEU A 69 -4.31 -22.28 -7.61
CA LEU A 69 -4.02 -22.95 -6.34
C LEU A 69 -3.96 -21.95 -5.16
N VAL A 70 -3.33 -20.79 -5.36
CA VAL A 70 -3.22 -19.76 -4.31
C VAL A 70 -4.60 -19.20 -3.98
N GLN A 71 -5.46 -18.99 -4.98
CA GLN A 71 -6.86 -18.59 -4.74
C GLN A 71 -7.61 -19.61 -3.89
N LYS A 72 -7.47 -20.91 -4.18
CA LYS A 72 -8.07 -21.99 -3.39
C LYS A 72 -7.57 -21.99 -1.94
N ILE A 73 -6.26 -21.76 -1.73
CA ILE A 73 -5.67 -21.68 -0.39
C ILE A 73 -6.27 -20.51 0.39
N VAL A 74 -6.29 -19.30 -0.21
CA VAL A 74 -6.85 -18.10 0.45
C VAL A 74 -8.32 -18.31 0.81
N ALA A 75 -9.13 -18.80 -0.13
CA ALA A 75 -10.55 -19.07 0.12
C ALA A 75 -10.78 -20.09 1.25
N ALA A 76 -9.89 -21.09 1.39
CA ALA A 76 -9.98 -22.06 2.48
C ALA A 76 -9.70 -21.42 3.85
N TYR A 77 -8.73 -20.51 3.95
CA TYR A 77 -8.45 -19.75 5.17
C TYR A 77 -9.59 -18.78 5.51
N ASP A 78 -10.11 -18.04 4.53
CA ASP A 78 -11.22 -17.09 4.74
C ASP A 78 -12.49 -17.80 5.26
N HIS A 79 -12.82 -18.97 4.69
CA HIS A 79 -13.94 -19.79 5.15
C HIS A 79 -13.70 -20.41 6.54
N TYR A 80 -12.44 -20.71 6.90
CA TYR A 80 -12.12 -21.17 8.25
C TYR A 80 -12.28 -20.06 9.29
N GLN A 81 -11.81 -18.85 8.98
CA GLN A 81 -11.87 -17.69 9.87
C GLN A 81 -13.31 -17.22 10.11
N SER A 82 -14.11 -17.08 9.06
CA SER A 82 -15.54 -16.70 9.19
C SER A 82 -16.33 -17.64 10.11
N LYS A 83 -16.09 -18.95 10.04
CA LYS A 83 -16.71 -19.93 10.94
C LYS A 83 -16.24 -19.85 12.39
N GLN A 84 -15.06 -19.29 12.66
CA GLN A 84 -14.58 -19.03 14.01
C GLN A 84 -15.27 -17.79 14.59
N ASP A 85 -15.37 -16.74 13.79
CA ASP A 85 -15.96 -15.47 14.19
C ASP A 85 -17.48 -15.60 14.45
N GLU A 86 -18.19 -16.46 13.71
CA GLU A 86 -19.62 -16.77 13.95
C GLU A 86 -19.91 -17.58 15.24
N LYS A 87 -18.89 -18.22 15.81
CA LYS A 87 -19.03 -19.06 17.01
C LYS A 87 -18.63 -18.33 18.30
N SER A 88 -18.11 -17.11 18.18
CA SER A 88 -17.66 -16.27 19.29
C SER A 88 -18.64 -15.15 19.60
#